data_AF-A0A919XJP4-F1
#
_entry.id   AF-A0A919XJP4-F1
#
_cell.length_a   1.000
_cell.length_b   1.000
_cell.length_c   1.000
_cell.angle_alpha   90.00
_cell.angle_beta   90.00
_cell.angle_gamma   90.00
#
_symmetry.space_group_name_H-M   'P 1'
#
loop_
_entity.id
_entity.type
_entity.pdbx_description
1 polymer ?
#
loop_
_entity_poly.entity_id
_entity_poly.type
_entity_poly.pdbx_seq_one_letter_code
_entity_poly.pdbx_strand_id
1 'polypeptide(L)'
;MDVLERAEFKRNTAHRIMADLNLPDLWKTVGDPILVGAVAYHLVVNPDIDMEIYCDEPNVESGFEVLKNLAIHPNVTKARFSNHLDGPDQGLYFQIRYKNDDGEVWKLDMWLLAHDHPGPCARDLVEPLKNALDDAKRKTILTFKEEAIKNGIKIPSIQIYEAVMDHNIQNFNELMRWHEKQPQGLTTWKPKSP
;
A
#
# COMPACT_ATOMS: atom_id res chain seq x y z
N MET A 1 -17.46 15.70 -6.65
CA MET A 1 -16.66 14.54 -7.08
C MET A 1 -17.17 13.32 -6.35
N ASP A 2 -17.55 12.28 -7.06
CA ASP A 2 -17.93 10.98 -6.47
C ASP A 2 -16.71 10.31 -5.80
N VAL A 3 -16.93 9.31 -4.96
CA VAL A 3 -15.84 8.62 -4.25
C VAL A 3 -14.90 7.88 -5.21
N LEU A 4 -15.42 7.32 -6.30
CA LEU A 4 -14.59 6.66 -7.30
C LEU A 4 -13.70 7.66 -8.04
N GLU A 5 -14.24 8.84 -8.37
CA GLU A 5 -13.50 9.94 -9.00
C GLU A 5 -12.39 10.47 -8.06
N ARG A 6 -12.64 10.57 -6.76
CA ARG A 6 -11.62 10.93 -5.75
C ARG A 6 -10.50 9.90 -5.68
N ALA A 7 -10.84 8.61 -5.66
CA ALA A 7 -9.84 7.55 -5.65
C ALA A 7 -9.00 7.57 -6.94
N GLU A 8 -9.64 7.79 -8.09
CA GLU A 8 -8.94 7.86 -9.38
C GLU A 8 -8.01 9.08 -9.47
N PHE A 9 -8.47 10.25 -9.01
CA PHE A 9 -7.62 11.44 -8.93
C PHE A 9 -6.38 11.19 -8.06
N LYS A 10 -6.56 10.60 -6.87
CA LYS A 10 -5.45 10.26 -5.97
C LYS A 10 -4.51 9.22 -6.58
N ARG A 11 -5.05 8.21 -7.28
CA ARG A 11 -4.25 7.22 -7.98
C ARG A 11 -3.39 7.85 -9.07
N ASN A 12 -3.95 8.77 -9.86
CA ASN A 12 -3.20 9.51 -10.86
C ASN A 12 -2.13 10.42 -10.25
N THR A 13 -2.39 11.01 -9.08
CA THR A 13 -1.37 11.71 -8.30
C THR A 13 -0.24 10.78 -7.86
N ALA A 14 -0.56 9.58 -7.35
CA ALA A 14 0.45 8.59 -6.99
C ALA A 14 1.36 8.22 -8.17
N HIS A 15 0.79 7.97 -9.36
CA HIS A 15 1.57 7.67 -10.57
C HIS A 15 2.47 8.82 -11.01
N ARG A 16 2.00 10.07 -10.91
CA ARG A 16 2.84 11.24 -11.19
C ARG A 16 4.02 11.35 -10.22
N ILE A 17 3.79 11.09 -8.93
CA ILE A 17 4.85 11.09 -7.91
C ILE A 17 5.89 10.00 -8.20
N MET A 18 5.45 8.78 -8.54
CA MET A 18 6.38 7.69 -8.90
C MET A 18 7.18 8.02 -10.15
N ALA A 19 6.58 8.68 -11.14
CA ALA A 19 7.26 9.09 -12.36
C ALA A 19 8.29 10.21 -12.09
N ASP A 20 7.93 11.21 -11.30
CA ASP A 20 8.82 12.31 -10.90
C ASP A 20 10.06 11.81 -10.15
N LEU A 21 9.87 10.83 -9.26
CA LEU A 21 10.95 10.18 -8.52
C LEU A 21 11.77 9.17 -9.35
N ASN A 22 11.35 8.87 -10.59
CA ASN A 22 11.85 7.74 -11.37
C ASN A 22 11.86 6.41 -10.55
N LEU A 23 10.84 6.23 -9.71
CA LEU A 23 10.87 5.29 -8.59
C LEU A 23 11.03 3.82 -9.03
N PRO A 24 10.27 3.31 -10.02
CA PRO A 24 10.44 1.92 -10.46
C PRO A 24 11.83 1.67 -11.05
N ASP A 25 12.38 2.60 -11.82
CA ASP A 25 13.67 2.39 -12.48
C ASP A 25 14.84 2.47 -11.50
N LEU A 26 14.75 3.30 -10.45
CA LEU A 26 15.70 3.26 -9.34
C LEU A 26 15.68 1.90 -8.62
N TRP A 27 14.51 1.35 -8.33
CA TRP A 27 14.41 0.05 -7.67
C TRP A 27 14.78 -1.14 -8.55
N LYS A 28 14.60 -1.04 -9.88
CA LYS A 28 15.06 -2.04 -10.86
C LYS A 28 16.56 -2.29 -10.83
N THR A 29 17.36 -1.38 -10.29
CA THR A 29 18.81 -1.62 -10.11
C THR A 29 19.12 -2.58 -8.97
N VAL A 30 18.13 -2.90 -8.13
CA VAL A 30 18.25 -3.73 -6.93
C VAL A 30 17.45 -5.03 -7.07
N GLY A 31 16.24 -4.97 -7.63
CA GLY A 31 15.36 -6.12 -7.78
C GLY A 31 14.13 -5.79 -8.62
N ASP A 32 13.07 -6.59 -8.51
CA ASP A 32 11.81 -6.42 -9.23
C ASP A 32 10.81 -5.60 -8.40
N PRO A 33 10.58 -4.31 -8.74
CA PRO A 33 9.59 -3.49 -8.04
C PRO A 33 8.17 -3.82 -8.49
N ILE A 34 7.28 -4.01 -7.51
CA ILE A 34 5.86 -4.27 -7.69
C ILE A 34 5.07 -3.22 -6.90
N LEU A 35 4.22 -2.48 -7.60
CA LEU A 35 3.25 -1.59 -6.96
C LEU A 35 2.18 -2.43 -6.27
N VAL A 36 2.00 -2.22 -4.97
CA VAL A 36 1.03 -2.95 -4.14
C VAL A 36 0.12 -1.96 -3.41
N GLY A 37 -0.73 -2.49 -2.52
CA GLY A 37 -1.56 -1.67 -1.66
C GLY A 37 -2.65 -0.89 -2.39
N ALA A 38 -3.14 0.17 -1.76
CA ALA A 38 -4.38 0.83 -2.17
C ALA A 38 -4.31 1.45 -3.57
N VAL A 39 -3.13 1.90 -4.02
CA VAL A 39 -2.92 2.45 -5.36
C VAL A 39 -3.04 1.37 -6.44
N ALA A 40 -2.51 0.17 -6.18
CA ALA A 40 -2.59 -0.97 -7.09
C ALA A 40 -4.02 -1.45 -7.30
N TYR A 41 -4.85 -1.41 -6.24
CA TYR A 41 -6.23 -1.92 -6.26
C TYR A 41 -7.27 -0.87 -6.65
N HIS A 42 -6.86 0.37 -6.93
CA HIS A 42 -7.74 1.51 -7.21
C HIS A 42 -8.66 1.86 -6.01
N LEU A 43 -8.12 1.73 -4.79
CA LEU A 43 -8.79 1.93 -3.50
C LEU A 43 -8.09 2.99 -2.62
N VAL A 44 -7.30 3.89 -3.22
CA VAL A 44 -6.51 4.90 -2.52
C VAL A 44 -7.39 6.02 -1.94
N VAL A 45 -7.15 6.36 -0.68
CA VAL A 45 -7.83 7.45 0.06
C VAL A 45 -6.80 8.28 0.82
N ASN A 46 -5.94 7.62 1.59
CA ASN A 46 -4.77 8.25 2.18
C ASN A 46 -3.73 8.56 1.08
N PRO A 47 -2.89 9.61 1.26
CA PRO A 47 -1.79 9.90 0.36
C PRO A 47 -0.62 8.95 0.65
N ASP A 48 -0.79 7.66 0.37
CA ASP A 48 0.24 6.64 0.51
C ASP A 48 0.42 5.78 -0.75
N ILE A 49 1.67 5.38 -0.98
CA ILE A 49 2.11 4.48 -2.04
C ILE A 49 2.87 3.35 -1.36
N ASP A 50 2.48 2.11 -1.65
CA ASP A 50 3.13 0.91 -1.12
C ASP A 50 3.79 0.16 -2.28
N MET A 51 5.04 -0.25 -2.08
CA MET A 51 5.82 -1.02 -3.06
C MET A 51 6.56 -2.16 -2.37
N GLU A 52 6.59 -3.31 -3.03
CA GLU A 52 7.47 -4.42 -2.66
C GLU A 52 8.51 -4.60 -3.77
N ILE A 53 9.76 -4.81 -3.41
CA ILE A 53 10.89 -5.01 -4.30
C ILE A 53 11.46 -6.38 -3.98
N TYR A 54 11.58 -7.23 -4.99
CA TYR A 54 12.07 -8.60 -4.81
C TYR A 54 13.43 -8.81 -5.43
N CYS A 55 14.37 -9.36 -4.68
CA CYS A 55 15.71 -9.69 -5.16
C CYS A 55 16.17 -11.03 -4.59
N ASP A 56 17.30 -11.54 -5.06
CA ASP A 56 17.88 -12.79 -4.54
C ASP A 56 18.33 -12.62 -3.08
N GLU A 57 19.06 -11.54 -2.77
CA GLU A 57 19.61 -11.29 -1.43
C GLU A 57 19.38 -9.83 -1.00
N PRO A 58 18.36 -9.56 -0.16
CA PRO A 58 18.11 -8.23 0.39
C PRO A 58 19.32 -7.74 1.19
N ASN A 59 19.91 -6.64 0.74
CA ASN A 59 21.08 -6.06 1.37
C ASN A 59 20.89 -4.56 1.62
N VAL A 60 21.42 -4.09 2.74
CA VAL A 60 21.25 -2.72 3.21
C VAL A 60 21.89 -1.72 2.25
N GLU A 61 23.08 -2.03 1.73
CA GLU A 61 23.86 -1.14 0.88
C GLU A 61 23.10 -0.73 -0.39
N SER A 62 22.57 -1.70 -1.15
CA SER A 62 21.81 -1.43 -2.38
C SER A 62 20.55 -0.60 -2.13
N GLY A 63 19.82 -0.87 -1.05
CA GLY A 63 18.65 -0.08 -0.69
C GLY A 63 19.01 1.34 -0.23
N PHE A 64 20.15 1.55 0.44
CA PHE A 64 20.64 2.88 0.77
C PHE A 64 21.10 3.67 -0.45
N GLU A 65 21.63 3.01 -1.49
CA GLU A 65 21.94 3.67 -2.77
C GLU A 65 20.68 4.22 -3.44
N VAL A 66 19.58 3.46 -3.44
CA VAL A 66 18.27 3.95 -3.90
C VAL A 66 17.76 5.07 -3.00
N LEU A 67 17.78 4.88 -1.67
CA LEU A 67 17.28 5.88 -0.73
C LEU A 67 18.07 7.20 -0.82
N LYS A 68 19.39 7.15 -1.04
CA LYS A 68 20.24 8.32 -1.27
C LYS A 68 19.75 9.12 -2.47
N ASN A 69 19.49 8.46 -3.61
CA ASN A 69 18.99 9.11 -4.82
C ASN A 69 17.59 9.72 -4.59
N LEU A 70 16.73 9.04 -3.83
CA LEU A 70 15.41 9.58 -3.47
C LEU A 70 15.52 10.77 -2.50
N ALA A 71 16.40 10.71 -1.52
CA ALA A 71 16.49 11.70 -0.44
C ALA A 71 17.03 13.06 -0.89
N ILE A 72 17.78 13.11 -2.00
CA ILE A 72 18.26 14.38 -2.59
C ILE A 72 17.22 15.07 -3.47
N HIS A 73 16.10 14.39 -3.77
CA HIS A 73 15.02 14.98 -4.56
C HIS A 73 14.41 16.17 -3.79
N PRO A 74 14.24 17.36 -4.41
CA PRO A 74 13.83 18.58 -3.69
C PRO A 74 12.46 18.48 -3.00
N ASN A 75 11.58 17.63 -3.52
CA ASN A 75 10.25 17.39 -2.96
C ASN A 75 10.24 16.32 -1.85
N VAL A 76 11.35 15.62 -1.63
CA VAL A 76 11.48 14.65 -0.54
C VAL A 76 11.90 15.36 0.73
N THR A 77 11.04 15.29 1.75
CA THR A 77 11.18 16.04 3.01
C THR A 77 11.63 15.17 4.18
N LYS A 78 11.63 13.85 3.99
CA LYS A 78 12.02 12.86 5.01
C LYS A 78 12.39 11.54 4.36
N ALA A 79 13.39 10.88 4.92
CA ALA A 79 13.75 9.49 4.64
C ALA A 79 13.85 8.69 5.95
N ARG A 80 13.50 7.40 5.93
CA ARG A 80 13.63 6.47 7.04
C ARG A 80 14.04 5.09 6.52
N PHE A 81 14.75 4.37 7.37
CA PHE A 81 15.13 2.99 7.17
C PHE A 81 14.91 2.20 8.47
N SER A 82 14.46 0.95 8.34
CA SER A 82 14.42 -0.03 9.42
C SER A 82 14.87 -1.39 8.90
N ASN A 83 15.74 -2.06 9.64
CA ASN A 83 16.15 -3.43 9.36
C ASN A 83 15.23 -4.41 10.10
N HIS A 84 14.51 -5.25 9.35
CA HIS A 84 13.63 -6.29 9.88
C HIS A 84 14.03 -7.70 9.44
N LEU A 85 15.27 -7.91 8.97
CA LEU A 85 15.73 -9.23 8.49
C LEU A 85 15.64 -10.32 9.57
N ASP A 86 16.00 -9.98 10.81
CA ASP A 86 15.93 -10.90 11.96
C ASP A 86 14.55 -10.89 12.67
N GLY A 87 13.58 -10.15 12.12
CA GLY A 87 12.25 -9.98 12.66
C GLY A 87 11.20 -10.85 11.99
N PRO A 88 9.92 -10.77 12.42
CA PRO A 88 8.83 -11.49 11.77
C PRO A 88 8.58 -11.05 10.32
N ASP A 89 8.90 -9.80 9.99
CA ASP A 89 8.71 -9.25 8.63
C ASP A 89 9.81 -9.66 7.64
N GLN A 90 10.95 -10.17 8.11
CA GLN A 90 12.07 -10.70 7.30
C GLN A 90 12.39 -9.90 6.03
N GLY A 91 12.59 -8.59 6.19
CA GLY A 91 12.79 -7.65 5.09
C GLY A 91 13.49 -6.37 5.49
N LEU A 92 13.85 -5.56 4.50
CA LEU A 92 14.39 -4.23 4.71
C LEU A 92 13.35 -3.18 4.34
N TYR A 93 13.06 -2.28 5.27
CA TYR A 93 12.02 -1.27 5.10
C TYR A 93 12.62 0.10 4.84
N PHE A 94 12.20 0.71 3.75
CA PHE A 94 12.58 2.06 3.33
C PHE A 94 11.31 2.92 3.22
N GLN A 95 11.37 4.16 3.71
CA GLN A 95 10.28 5.11 3.60
C GLN A 95 10.79 6.48 3.21
N ILE A 96 10.04 7.18 2.37
CA ILE A 96 10.20 8.63 2.16
C ILE A 96 8.89 9.38 2.39
N ARG A 97 9.00 10.70 2.60
CA ARG A 97 7.88 11.65 2.56
C ARG A 97 8.07 12.61 1.41
N TYR A 98 7.18 12.56 0.43
CA TYR A 98 7.20 13.40 -0.76
C TYR A 98 6.12 14.48 -0.63
N LYS A 99 6.47 15.76 -0.78
CA LYS A 99 5.50 16.86 -0.79
C LYS A 99 5.19 17.21 -2.25
N ASN A 100 3.95 17.01 -2.67
CA ASN A 100 3.53 17.35 -4.03
C ASN A 100 3.33 18.87 -4.22
N ASP A 101 3.06 19.28 -5.46
CA ASP A 101 2.87 20.68 -5.84
C ASP A 101 1.71 21.36 -5.09
N ASP A 102 0.67 20.58 -4.74
CA ASP A 102 -0.47 21.03 -3.94
C ASP A 102 -0.14 21.15 -2.44
N GLY A 103 1.07 20.76 -2.03
CA GLY A 103 1.53 20.75 -0.64
C GLY A 103 1.07 19.54 0.19
N GLU A 104 0.35 18.59 -0.39
CA GLU A 104 -0.02 17.32 0.23
C GLU A 104 1.23 16.44 0.38
N VAL A 105 1.44 15.92 1.60
CA VAL A 105 2.57 15.03 1.88
C VAL A 105 2.16 13.58 1.69
N TRP A 106 2.80 12.93 0.73
CA TRP A 106 2.66 11.54 0.41
C TRP A 106 3.70 10.69 1.16
N LYS A 107 3.23 9.58 1.73
CA LYS A 107 4.08 8.53 2.30
C LYS A 107 4.38 7.51 1.21
N LEU A 108 5.64 7.14 1.04
CA LEU A 108 6.00 6.01 0.20
C LEU A 108 6.66 4.96 1.09
N ASP A 109 6.05 3.79 1.17
CA ASP A 109 6.50 2.63 1.93
C ASP A 109 7.04 1.58 0.94
N MET A 110 8.31 1.18 1.11
CA MET A 110 9.03 0.33 0.17
C MET A 110 9.70 -0.81 0.94
N TRP A 111 9.29 -2.05 0.68
CA TRP A 111 9.86 -3.24 1.29
C TRP A 111 10.77 -3.96 0.32
N LEU A 112 12.04 -4.13 0.66
CA LEU A 112 12.97 -4.99 -0.07
C LEU A 112 12.97 -6.39 0.57
N LEU A 113 12.54 -7.38 -0.20
CA LEU A 113 12.25 -8.75 0.22
C LEU A 113 12.98 -9.75 -0.67
N ALA A 114 13.27 -10.93 -0.14
CA ALA A 114 13.83 -12.03 -0.92
C ALA A 114 12.76 -12.64 -1.84
N HIS A 115 13.14 -13.19 -3.00
CA HIS A 115 12.19 -13.89 -3.87
C HIS A 115 11.46 -15.04 -3.16
N ASP A 116 12.16 -15.73 -2.27
CA ASP A 116 11.68 -16.85 -1.44
C ASP A 116 11.17 -16.41 -0.05
N HIS A 117 10.82 -15.12 0.11
CA HIS A 117 10.30 -14.57 1.36
C HIS A 117 9.20 -15.48 1.96
N PRO A 118 9.36 -15.96 3.22
CA PRO A 118 8.51 -17.01 3.76
C PRO A 118 7.18 -16.52 4.32
N GLY A 119 7.01 -15.20 4.46
CA GLY A 119 5.81 -14.56 4.96
C GLY A 119 4.81 -14.16 3.87
N PRO A 120 3.64 -13.60 4.27
CA PRO A 120 2.68 -13.08 3.32
C PRO A 120 3.27 -11.91 2.53
N CYS A 121 3.13 -11.97 1.20
CA CYS A 121 3.55 -10.92 0.28
C CYS A 121 2.34 -10.14 -0.24
N ALA A 122 2.38 -8.80 -0.20
CA ALA A 122 1.29 -7.98 -0.70
C ALA A 122 1.08 -8.12 -2.21
N ARG A 123 2.14 -8.43 -2.99
CA ARG A 123 2.06 -8.74 -4.44
C ARG A 123 1.03 -9.82 -4.73
N ASP A 124 0.88 -10.77 -3.81
CA ASP A 124 0.03 -11.93 -3.99
C ASP A 124 -1.47 -11.61 -3.88
N LEU A 125 -1.81 -10.43 -3.36
CA LEU A 125 -3.18 -9.92 -3.27
C LEU A 125 -3.58 -9.10 -4.51
N VAL A 126 -2.60 -8.55 -5.26
CA VAL A 126 -2.85 -7.55 -6.31
C VAL A 126 -3.83 -8.03 -7.37
N GLU A 127 -3.48 -9.10 -8.08
CA GLU A 127 -4.32 -9.60 -9.16
C GLU A 127 -5.63 -10.25 -8.65
N PRO A 128 -5.62 -11.08 -7.59
CA PRO A 128 -6.87 -11.63 -7.04
C PRO A 128 -7.88 -10.54 -6.64
N LEU A 129 -7.42 -9.49 -5.96
CA LEU A 129 -8.31 -8.42 -5.51
C LEU A 129 -8.81 -7.57 -6.67
N LYS A 130 -7.94 -7.20 -7.61
CA LYS A 130 -8.36 -6.46 -8.81
C LYS A 130 -9.42 -7.22 -9.62
N ASN A 131 -9.25 -8.53 -9.78
CA ASN A 131 -10.18 -9.35 -10.56
C ASN A 131 -11.54 -9.56 -9.88
N ALA A 132 -11.58 -9.54 -8.54
CA ALA A 132 -12.81 -9.74 -7.78
C ALA A 132 -13.61 -8.44 -7.53
N LEU A 133 -12.95 -7.28 -7.64
CA LEU A 133 -13.56 -5.96 -7.43
C LEU A 133 -14.47 -5.56 -8.60
N ASP A 134 -15.65 -5.04 -8.26
CA ASP A 134 -16.51 -4.28 -9.16
C ASP A 134 -16.71 -2.86 -8.58
N ASP A 135 -17.34 -1.97 -9.35
CA ASP A 135 -17.52 -0.58 -8.93
C ASP A 135 -18.40 -0.42 -7.68
N ALA A 136 -19.35 -1.33 -7.43
CA ALA A 136 -20.17 -1.30 -6.22
C ALA A 136 -19.32 -1.64 -4.98
N LYS A 137 -18.52 -2.71 -5.03
CA LYS A 137 -17.60 -3.08 -3.95
C LYS A 137 -16.55 -2.02 -3.72
N ARG A 138 -15.97 -1.47 -4.80
CA ARG A 138 -15.00 -0.35 -4.71
C ARG A 138 -15.61 0.85 -4.00
N LYS A 139 -16.83 1.24 -4.38
CA LYS A 139 -17.55 2.36 -3.76
C LYS A 139 -17.78 2.13 -2.26
N THR A 140 -18.22 0.93 -1.87
CA THR A 140 -18.41 0.58 -0.45
C THR A 140 -17.10 0.64 0.34
N ILE A 141 -16.03 0.02 -0.16
CA ILE A 141 -14.71 0.02 0.49
C ILE A 141 -14.18 1.44 0.67
N LEU A 142 -14.21 2.25 -0.39
CA LEU A 142 -13.70 3.62 -0.33
C LEU A 142 -14.51 4.48 0.64
N THR A 143 -15.84 4.31 0.65
CA THR A 143 -16.72 5.01 1.61
C THR A 143 -16.35 4.63 3.05
N PHE A 144 -16.13 3.35 3.34
CA PHE A 144 -15.69 2.90 4.67
C PHE A 144 -14.32 3.46 5.06
N LYS A 145 -13.36 3.53 4.12
CA LYS A 145 -12.06 4.14 4.39
C LYS A 145 -12.18 5.63 4.74
N GLU A 146 -12.97 6.39 3.98
CA GLU A 146 -13.22 7.80 4.26
C GLU A 146 -13.95 8.00 5.59
N GLU A 147 -14.92 7.15 5.91
CA GLU A 147 -15.65 7.21 7.18
C GLU A 147 -14.76 6.86 8.38
N ALA A 148 -13.88 5.86 8.27
CA ALA A 148 -12.90 5.55 9.30
C ALA A 148 -11.96 6.74 9.56
N ILE A 149 -11.46 7.38 8.50
CA ILE A 149 -10.61 8.58 8.61
C ILE A 149 -11.37 9.73 9.28
N LYS A 150 -12.60 10.01 8.83
CA LYS A 150 -13.44 11.08 9.38
C LYS A 150 -13.71 10.90 10.87
N ASN A 151 -13.87 9.66 11.32
CA ASN A 151 -14.12 9.33 12.74
C ASN A 151 -12.83 9.10 13.54
N GLY A 152 -11.63 9.22 12.94
CA GLY A 152 -10.36 8.97 13.61
C GLY A 152 -10.14 7.50 14.02
N ILE A 153 -10.87 6.57 13.38
CA ILE A 153 -10.83 5.13 13.67
C ILE A 153 -9.67 4.50 12.90
N LYS A 154 -8.84 3.73 13.61
CA LYS A 154 -7.75 2.93 13.01
C LYS A 154 -8.25 1.52 12.74
N ILE A 155 -8.43 1.20 11.47
CA ILE A 155 -8.77 -0.14 10.99
C ILE A 155 -7.79 -0.53 9.86
N PRO A 156 -7.20 -1.74 9.87
CA PRO A 156 -6.39 -2.22 8.76
C PRO A 156 -7.18 -2.25 7.46
N SER A 157 -6.63 -1.71 6.37
CA SER A 157 -7.35 -1.68 5.08
C SER A 157 -7.71 -3.09 4.58
N ILE A 158 -6.86 -4.08 4.86
CA ILE A 158 -7.12 -5.48 4.50
C ILE A 158 -8.41 -6.04 5.11
N GLN A 159 -8.73 -5.62 6.34
CA GLN A 159 -9.95 -6.01 7.03
C GLN A 159 -11.19 -5.34 6.43
N ILE A 160 -11.08 -4.09 5.94
CA ILE A 160 -12.16 -3.47 5.17
C ILE A 160 -12.41 -4.25 3.88
N TYR A 161 -11.34 -4.67 3.20
CA TYR A 161 -11.45 -5.42 1.95
C TYR A 161 -12.15 -6.76 2.22
N GLU A 162 -11.67 -7.55 3.19
CA GLU A 162 -12.26 -8.82 3.59
C GLU A 162 -13.73 -8.70 3.99
N ALA A 163 -14.08 -7.72 4.82
CA ALA A 163 -15.46 -7.46 5.24
C ALA A 163 -16.43 -7.24 4.06
N VAL A 164 -16.00 -6.48 3.04
CA VAL A 164 -16.84 -6.21 1.87
C VAL A 164 -16.84 -7.39 0.91
N MET A 165 -15.68 -8.00 0.67
CA MET A 165 -15.51 -9.04 -0.34
C MET A 165 -16.13 -10.38 0.08
N ASP A 166 -15.87 -10.83 1.30
CA ASP A 166 -16.23 -12.18 1.74
C ASP A 166 -17.48 -12.20 2.64
N HIS A 167 -17.79 -11.09 3.31
CA HIS A 167 -18.94 -10.97 4.21
C HIS A 167 -20.05 -10.06 3.70
N ASN A 168 -19.88 -9.45 2.53
CA ASN A 168 -20.86 -8.57 1.89
C ASN A 168 -21.38 -7.47 2.83
N ILE A 169 -20.52 -6.94 3.71
CA ILE A 169 -20.89 -5.87 4.64
C ILE A 169 -21.13 -4.58 3.87
N GLN A 170 -22.31 -3.98 4.05
CA GLN A 170 -22.76 -2.80 3.28
C GLN A 170 -22.94 -1.52 4.12
N ASN A 171 -22.74 -1.57 5.44
CA ASN A 171 -22.73 -0.37 6.28
C ASN A 171 -21.60 -0.34 7.32
N PHE A 172 -21.24 0.88 7.74
CA PHE A 172 -20.07 1.11 8.59
C PHE A 172 -20.24 0.54 10.02
N ASN A 173 -21.47 0.56 10.56
CA ASN A 173 -21.73 -0.02 11.88
C ASN A 173 -21.52 -1.55 11.90
N GLU A 174 -21.90 -2.24 10.83
CA GLU A 174 -21.61 -3.67 10.66
C GLU A 174 -20.11 -3.93 10.51
N LEU A 175 -19.40 -3.09 9.75
CA LEU A 175 -17.94 -3.17 9.63
C LEU A 175 -17.27 -3.09 11.00
N MET A 176 -17.68 -2.14 11.86
CA MET A 176 -17.10 -2.00 13.18
C MET A 176 -17.37 -3.22 14.08
N ARG A 177 -18.60 -3.73 14.10
CA ARG A 177 -18.93 -4.96 14.86
C ARG A 177 -18.19 -6.19 14.35
N TRP A 178 -17.91 -6.25 13.05
CA TRP A 178 -17.13 -7.33 12.46
C TRP A 178 -15.64 -7.17 12.80
N HIS A 179 -15.10 -5.96 12.70
CA HIS A 179 -13.70 -5.60 13.00
C HIS A 179 -13.30 -5.96 14.44
N GLU A 180 -14.18 -5.68 15.42
CA GLU A 180 -13.94 -5.97 16.84
C GLU A 180 -13.67 -7.46 17.13
N LYS A 181 -14.09 -8.35 16.25
CA LYS A 181 -13.94 -9.81 16.40
C LYS A 181 -12.73 -10.36 15.65
N GLN A 182 -12.03 -9.53 14.87
CA GLN A 182 -10.96 -10.00 14.01
C GLN A 182 -9.62 -10.11 14.75
N PRO A 183 -8.82 -11.14 14.44
CA PRO A 183 -7.46 -11.21 14.95
C PRO A 183 -6.62 -10.04 14.41
N GLN A 184 -5.63 -9.64 15.20
CA GLN A 184 -4.63 -8.64 14.81
C GLN A 184 -3.38 -9.35 14.27
N GLY A 185 -2.73 -8.77 13.26
CA GLY A 185 -1.46 -9.28 12.72
C GLY A 185 -1.46 -9.44 11.20
N LEU A 186 -0.41 -10.10 10.70
CA LEU A 186 -0.25 -10.42 9.30
C LEU A 186 -1.29 -11.47 8.86
N THR A 187 -1.71 -11.39 7.60
CA THR A 187 -2.71 -12.28 7.02
C THR A 187 -2.31 -12.69 5.60
N THR A 188 -2.68 -13.91 5.22
CA THR A 188 -2.57 -14.44 3.85
C THR A 188 -3.90 -14.35 3.10
N TRP A 189 -4.89 -13.64 3.64
CA TRP A 189 -6.21 -13.50 3.05
C TRP A 189 -6.13 -13.01 1.60
N LYS A 190 -6.93 -13.66 0.75
CA LYS A 190 -7.21 -13.29 -0.62
C LYS A 190 -8.71 -13.47 -0.85
N PRO A 191 -9.37 -12.60 -1.64
CA PRO A 191 -10.79 -12.74 -1.91
C PRO A 191 -11.06 -14.07 -2.61
N LYS A 192 -12.20 -14.68 -2.30
CA LYS A 192 -12.66 -15.88 -3.00
C LYS A 192 -12.88 -15.55 -4.47
N SER A 193 -12.41 -16.40 -5.37
CA SER A 193 -12.69 -16.25 -6.79
C SER A 193 -14.21 -16.33 -7.02
N PRO A 194 -14.79 -15.47 -7.89
CA PRO A 194 -16.21 -15.47 -8.20
C PRO A 194 -16.69 -16.79 -8.80
#